data_AF-A0A1J5GX94-F1
#
_entry.id   AF-A0A1J5GX94-F1
#
_cell.length_a   1.000
_cell.length_b   1.000
_cell.length_c   1.000
_cell.angle_alpha   90.00
_cell.angle_beta   90.00
_cell.angle_gamma   90.00
#
_symmetry.space_group_name_H-M   'P 1'
#
loop_
_entity.id
_entity.type
_entity.pdbx_description
1 polymer ?
#
loop_
_entity_poly.entity_id
_entity_poly.type
_entity_poly.pdbx_seq_one_letter_code
_entity_poly.pdbx_strand_id
1 'polypeptide(L)'
;MAFAVLAESATVPPAVVSPTVSPAVVSPTVSPPSFSGTAALVNPLSGIASITAFFQAILDILLVFAVPFVVFFIIYAGFLYVTARGDSSKIQTAHNALLYAIIGGLLILGARLILAVISGTVSEFISMGNLWLG
;
A
#
# COMPACT_ATOMS: atom_id res chain seq x y z
N MET A 1 -50.35 -25.29 40.36
CA MET A 1 -50.65 -24.80 41.73
C MET A 1 -50.07 -25.80 42.73
N ALA A 2 -49.63 -25.28 43.88
CA ALA A 2 -48.99 -25.94 45.03
C ALA A 2 -47.48 -26.19 44.90
N PHE A 3 -46.59 -25.37 45.47
CA PHE A 3 -46.29 -25.02 46.89
C PHE A 3 -45.38 -26.01 47.62
N ALA A 4 -44.34 -25.40 48.20
CA ALA A 4 -43.57 -25.79 49.39
C ALA A 4 -42.68 -27.06 49.30
N VAL A 5 -41.36 -27.02 49.57
CA VAL A 5 -40.60 -26.48 50.71
C VAL A 5 -40.60 -27.44 51.93
N LEU A 6 -39.38 -27.66 52.46
CA LEU A 6 -38.98 -28.15 53.81
C LEU A 6 -38.97 -29.66 54.11
N ALA A 7 -37.74 -30.18 54.28
CA ALA A 7 -37.24 -31.20 55.24
C ALA A 7 -36.21 -32.10 54.52
N GLU A 8 -34.93 -31.70 54.41
CA GLU A 8 -33.89 -31.93 55.42
C GLU A 8 -34.02 -33.27 56.15
N SER A 9 -33.18 -34.25 55.79
CA SER A 9 -32.44 -35.06 56.75
C SER A 9 -31.63 -36.12 56.02
N ALA A 10 -30.31 -35.96 56.02
CA ALA A 10 -29.35 -37.03 56.27
C ALA A 10 -27.95 -36.46 56.10
N THR A 11 -27.44 -35.94 57.22
CA THR A 11 -26.03 -35.76 57.49
C THR A 11 -25.22 -37.03 57.18
N VAL A 12 -24.18 -36.90 56.36
CA VAL A 12 -23.01 -37.78 56.42
C VAL A 12 -21.73 -36.91 56.31
N PRO A 13 -20.76 -37.07 57.24
CA PRO A 13 -19.65 -36.14 57.55
C PRO A 13 -18.53 -36.06 56.48
N PRO A 14 -17.68 -35.00 56.52
CA PRO A 14 -16.67 -34.74 55.50
C PRO A 14 -15.48 -35.71 55.62
N ALA A 15 -15.38 -36.64 54.68
CA ALA A 15 -14.15 -37.34 54.37
C ALA A 15 -13.79 -37.06 52.91
N VAL A 16 -12.72 -36.29 52.69
CA VAL A 16 -11.73 -36.38 51.59
C VAL A 16 -10.81 -35.17 51.73
N VAL A 17 -9.66 -35.40 52.37
CA VAL A 17 -8.46 -34.58 52.20
C VAL A 17 -7.62 -35.22 51.09
N SER A 18 -7.51 -34.49 49.99
CA SER A 18 -6.40 -34.39 49.03
C SER A 18 -5.71 -35.68 48.56
N PRO A 19 -5.73 -35.92 47.24
CA PRO A 19 -4.45 -35.81 46.54
C PRO A 19 -4.48 -34.82 45.36
N THR A 20 -3.40 -34.05 45.26
CA THR A 20 -2.98 -33.20 44.14
C THR A 20 -3.17 -33.88 42.79
N VAL A 21 -4.11 -33.39 41.97
CA VAL A 21 -3.99 -33.29 40.51
C VAL A 21 -4.79 -32.07 40.04
N SER A 22 -4.07 -31.12 39.45
CA SER A 22 -4.62 -29.94 38.81
C SER A 22 -5.52 -30.36 37.64
N PRO A 23 -6.82 -29.97 37.60
CA PRO A 23 -7.56 -30.09 36.36
C PRO A 23 -7.01 -29.03 35.41
N ALA A 24 -6.34 -29.46 34.34
CA ALA A 24 -6.13 -28.63 33.17
C ALA A 24 -7.51 -28.22 32.63
N VAL A 25 -8.03 -27.09 33.10
CA VAL A 25 -9.16 -26.40 32.49
C VAL A 25 -8.68 -25.90 31.15
N VAL A 26 -8.88 -26.71 30.12
CA VAL A 26 -8.85 -26.28 28.73
C VAL A 26 -10.06 -25.37 28.52
N SER A 27 -9.88 -24.08 28.83
CA SER A 27 -10.72 -23.05 28.25
C SER A 27 -10.55 -23.14 26.73
N PRO A 28 -11.59 -23.35 25.91
CA PRO A 28 -11.47 -23.08 24.49
C PRO A 28 -11.35 -21.56 24.36
N THR A 29 -10.12 -21.05 24.45
CA THR A 29 -9.81 -19.69 24.03
C THR A 29 -9.91 -19.70 22.51
N VAL A 30 -11.15 -19.58 22.02
CA VAL A 30 -11.40 -19.07 20.68
C VAL A 30 -10.93 -17.63 20.71
N SER A 31 -9.65 -17.45 20.42
CA SER A 31 -9.12 -16.14 20.09
C SER A 31 -9.97 -15.65 18.92
N PRO A 32 -10.71 -14.53 19.05
CA PRO A 32 -11.33 -13.94 17.88
C PRO A 32 -10.20 -13.72 16.86
N PRO A 33 -10.42 -13.94 15.55
CA PRO A 33 -9.45 -13.53 14.55
C PRO A 33 -9.33 -12.01 14.66
N SER A 34 -8.34 -11.56 15.42
CA SER A 34 -7.92 -10.17 15.42
C SER A 34 -7.29 -9.95 14.07
N PHE A 35 -8.07 -9.36 13.16
CA PHE A 35 -7.52 -8.67 12.01
C PHE A 35 -6.68 -7.53 12.56
N SER A 36 -5.40 -7.80 12.82
CA SER A 36 -4.37 -6.77 12.92
C SER A 36 -4.08 -6.28 11.50
N GLY A 37 -5.14 -5.78 10.86
CA GLY A 37 -5.00 -4.76 9.86
C GLY A 37 -4.79 -3.46 10.61
N THR A 38 -3.62 -3.27 11.23
CA THR A 38 -3.02 -1.95 11.16
C THR A 38 -2.58 -1.76 9.71
N ALA A 39 -3.57 -1.72 8.80
CA ALA A 39 -3.55 -0.68 7.79
C ALA A 39 -3.66 0.61 8.60
N ALA A 40 -2.54 1.00 9.22
CA ALA A 40 -2.26 2.41 9.34
C ALA A 40 -2.56 2.90 7.93
N LEU A 41 -3.58 3.75 7.81
CA LEU A 41 -3.57 4.72 6.76
C LEU A 41 -2.25 5.46 7.00
N VAL A 42 -1.18 4.97 6.35
CA VAL A 42 0.09 5.66 6.24
C VAL A 42 -0.31 6.88 5.45
N ASN A 43 -0.70 7.91 6.18
CA ASN A 43 -1.09 9.18 5.63
C ASN A 43 0.09 9.62 4.75
N PRO A 44 -0.04 9.64 3.42
CA PRO A 44 1.08 10.00 2.54
C PRO A 44 1.45 11.49 2.66
N LEU A 45 0.84 12.18 3.65
CA LEU A 45 1.08 13.55 4.06
C LEU A 45 1.82 13.66 5.42
N SER A 46 2.18 12.57 6.11
CA SER A 46 2.80 12.64 7.45
C SER A 46 4.27 13.10 7.45
N GLY A 47 4.82 13.48 6.29
CA GLY A 47 6.17 14.01 6.11
C GLY A 47 6.22 15.27 5.22
N ILE A 48 5.13 16.05 5.12
CA ILE A 48 5.14 17.32 4.36
C ILE A 48 5.96 18.36 5.13
N ALA A 49 7.28 18.27 5.02
CA ALA A 49 8.18 19.38 5.28
C ALA A 49 8.66 20.02 3.97
N SER A 50 8.34 19.45 2.79
CA SER A 50 8.90 19.91 1.52
C SER A 50 8.02 19.60 0.31
N ILE A 51 7.89 20.58 -0.60
CA ILE A 51 7.22 20.48 -1.91
C ILE A 51 7.66 19.22 -2.68
N THR A 52 8.94 18.85 -2.55
CA THR A 52 9.56 17.71 -3.24
C THR A 52 8.92 16.37 -2.90
N ALA A 53 8.59 16.14 -1.63
CA ALA A 53 7.98 14.88 -1.18
C ALA A 53 6.55 14.71 -1.72
N PHE A 54 5.80 15.82 -1.84
CA PHE A 54 4.48 15.83 -2.44
C PHE A 54 4.52 15.46 -3.93
N PHE A 55 5.43 16.05 -4.70
CA PHE A 55 5.61 15.68 -6.11
C PHE A 55 6.07 14.23 -6.24
N GLN A 56 6.94 13.73 -5.35
CA GLN A 56 7.40 12.34 -5.42
C GLN A 56 6.27 11.33 -5.18
N ALA A 57 5.38 11.58 -4.22
CA ALA A 57 4.20 10.74 -3.99
C ALA A 57 3.24 10.74 -5.19
N ILE A 58 3.03 11.90 -5.83
CA ILE A 58 2.17 11.99 -7.02
C ILE A 58 2.81 11.31 -8.23
N LEU A 59 4.13 11.38 -8.37
CA LEU A 59 4.84 10.66 -9.44
C LEU A 59 4.74 9.14 -9.26
N ASP A 60 4.78 8.64 -8.03
CA ASP A 60 4.69 7.20 -7.76
C ASP A 60 3.30 6.65 -8.10
N ILE A 61 2.23 7.38 -7.72
CA ILE A 61 0.87 7.04 -8.13
C ILE A 61 0.72 7.13 -9.65
N LEU A 62 1.29 8.16 -10.28
CA LEU A 62 1.24 8.33 -11.72
C LEU A 62 1.95 7.18 -12.43
N LEU A 63 3.12 6.76 -11.95
CA LEU A 63 3.92 5.66 -12.53
C LEU A 63 3.16 4.34 -12.56
N VAL A 64 2.46 4.00 -11.47
CA VAL A 64 1.65 2.77 -11.38
C VAL A 64 0.61 2.70 -12.50
N PHE A 65 -0.04 3.83 -12.83
CA PHE A 65 -1.02 3.88 -13.92
C PHE A 65 -0.39 4.16 -15.29
N ALA A 66 0.72 4.90 -15.33
CA ALA A 66 1.31 5.38 -16.57
C ALA A 66 2.10 4.30 -17.30
N VAL A 67 2.80 3.41 -16.59
CA VAL A 67 3.52 2.27 -17.20
C VAL A 67 2.60 1.39 -18.05
N PRO A 68 1.47 0.84 -17.53
CA PRO A 68 0.57 0.05 -18.35
C PRO A 68 -0.08 0.87 -19.48
N PHE A 69 -0.34 2.15 -19.25
CA PHE A 69 -0.93 3.04 -20.26
C PHE A 69 0.02 3.27 -21.45
N VAL A 70 1.30 3.53 -21.18
CA VAL A 70 2.32 3.69 -22.24
C VAL A 70 2.47 2.42 -23.05
N VAL A 71 2.55 1.26 -22.39
CA VAL A 71 2.64 -0.04 -23.09
C VAL A 71 1.42 -0.29 -23.96
N PHE A 72 0.22 0.01 -23.48
CA PHE A 72 -1.01 -0.11 -24.25
C PHE A 72 -0.99 0.76 -25.53
N PHE A 73 -0.52 2.01 -25.42
CA PHE A 73 -0.39 2.92 -26.56
C PHE A 73 0.64 2.44 -27.59
N ILE A 74 1.78 1.90 -27.14
CA ILE A 74 2.81 1.32 -28.02
C ILE A 74 2.21 0.16 -28.84
N ILE A 75 1.48 -0.74 -28.20
CA ILE A 75 0.84 -1.89 -28.86
C ILE A 75 -0.18 -1.41 -29.90
N TYR A 76 -1.03 -0.43 -29.54
CA TYR A 76 -2.01 0.15 -30.46
C TYR A 76 -1.34 0.79 -31.69
N ALA A 77 -0.26 1.57 -31.48
CA ALA A 77 0.51 2.17 -32.57
C ALA A 77 1.12 1.10 -33.49
N GLY A 78 1.63 0.00 -32.92
CA GLY A 78 2.19 -1.12 -33.66
C GLY A 78 1.16 -1.79 -34.58
N PHE A 79 -0.05 -2.07 -34.08
CA PHE A 79 -1.12 -2.63 -34.91
C PHE A 79 -1.54 -1.68 -36.04
N LEU A 80 -1.55 -0.37 -35.78
CA LEU A 80 -1.87 0.61 -36.81
C LEU A 80 -0.80 0.65 -37.91
N TYR A 81 0.48 0.50 -37.55
CA TYR A 81 1.59 0.43 -38.50
C TYR A 81 1.49 -0.82 -39.40
N VAL A 82 1.13 -1.97 -38.81
CA VAL A 82 0.98 -3.24 -39.56
C VAL A 82 -0.23 -3.22 -40.50
N THR A 83 -1.32 -2.58 -40.09
CA THR A 83 -2.55 -2.52 -40.89
C THR A 83 -2.55 -1.42 -41.95
N ALA A 84 -1.62 -0.45 -41.86
CA ALA A 84 -1.55 0.67 -42.80
C ALA A 84 -1.16 0.25 -44.23
N ARG A 85 -0.37 -0.83 -44.41
CA ARG A 85 -0.06 -1.50 -45.71
C ARG A 85 0.15 -0.58 -46.94
N GLY A 86 0.64 0.65 -46.77
CA GLY A 86 0.89 1.59 -47.88
C GLY A 86 -0.10 2.74 -48.02
N ASP A 87 -1.13 2.82 -47.17
CA ASP A 87 -1.99 4.00 -47.05
C ASP A 87 -1.27 5.10 -46.24
N SER A 88 -0.97 6.23 -46.89
CA SER A 88 -0.20 7.33 -46.29
C SER A 88 -0.91 7.97 -45.10
N SER A 89 -2.25 7.96 -45.07
CA SER A 89 -3.06 8.52 -43.98
C SER A 89 -2.94 7.66 -42.72
N LYS A 90 -3.01 6.33 -42.87
CA LYS A 90 -2.84 5.40 -41.76
C LYS A 90 -1.41 5.40 -41.21
N ILE A 91 -0.41 5.53 -42.07
CA ILE A 91 0.99 5.69 -41.65
C ILE A 91 1.17 6.96 -40.82
N GLN A 92 0.64 8.10 -41.26
CA GLN A 92 0.69 9.34 -40.47
C GLN A 92 0.04 9.17 -39.09
N THR A 93 -1.12 8.51 -39.04
CA THR A 93 -1.82 8.25 -37.78
C THR A 93 -0.99 7.35 -36.86
N ALA A 94 -0.30 6.34 -37.40
CA ALA A 94 0.58 5.46 -36.64
C ALA A 94 1.83 6.19 -36.11
N HIS A 95 2.39 7.11 -36.90
CA HIS A 95 3.45 8.00 -36.43
C HIS A 95 3.00 8.88 -35.26
N ASN A 96 1.82 9.49 -35.36
CA ASN A 96 1.28 10.32 -34.27
C ASN A 96 1.05 9.51 -32.99
N ALA A 97 0.49 8.30 -33.12
CA ALA A 97 0.28 7.39 -31.99
C ALA A 97 1.61 7.02 -31.30
N LEU A 98 2.65 6.75 -32.08
CA LEU A 98 4.00 6.48 -31.56
C LEU A 98 4.57 7.71 -30.84
N LEU A 99 4.43 8.90 -31.42
CA LEU A 99 4.90 10.14 -30.80
C LEU A 99 4.22 10.38 -29.45
N TYR A 100 2.91 10.17 -29.36
CA TYR A 100 2.20 10.29 -28.07
C TYR A 100 2.71 9.30 -27.03
N ALA A 101 3.02 8.06 -27.43
CA ALA A 101 3.61 7.07 -26.53
C ALA A 101 5.01 7.51 -26.03
N ILE A 102 5.84 8.03 -26.94
CA ILE A 102 7.19 8.54 -26.61
C ILE A 102 7.09 9.74 -25.67
N ILE A 103 6.20 10.69 -25.95
CA ILE A 103 5.99 11.89 -25.11
C ILE A 103 5.52 11.48 -23.72
N GLY A 104 4.59 10.52 -23.61
CA GLY A 104 4.13 10.00 -22.32
C GLY A 104 5.29 9.39 -21.51
N GLY A 105 6.10 8.54 -22.13
CA GLY A 105 7.28 7.95 -21.49
C GLY A 105 8.32 9.00 -21.09
N LEU A 106 8.61 9.94 -21.97
CA LEU A 106 9.59 11.00 -21.75
C LEU A 106 9.15 11.96 -20.64
N LEU A 107 7.85 12.25 -20.52
CA LEU A 107 7.32 13.14 -19.49
C LEU A 107 7.47 12.53 -18.09
N ILE A 108 7.23 11.22 -17.95
CA ILE A 108 7.43 10.48 -16.71
C ILE A 108 8.91 10.49 -16.30
N LEU A 109 9.81 10.17 -17.25
CA LEU A 109 11.25 10.16 -17.02
C LEU A 109 11.79 11.57 -16.72
N GLY A 110 11.32 12.56 -17.46
CA GLY A 110 11.70 13.96 -17.31
C GLY A 110 11.28 14.54 -15.96
N ALA A 111 10.07 14.22 -15.50
CA ALA A 111 9.60 14.66 -14.18
C ALA A 111 10.49 14.10 -13.06
N ARG A 112 10.83 12.80 -13.09
CA ARG A 112 11.73 12.21 -12.08
C ARG A 112 13.14 12.80 -12.14
N LEU A 113 13.66 13.02 -13.34
CA LEU A 113 14.99 13.59 -13.54
C LEU A 113 15.09 14.98 -12.92
N ILE A 114 14.12 15.86 -13.20
CA ILE A 114 14.11 17.24 -12.68
C ILE A 114 14.01 17.25 -11.15
N LEU A 115 13.13 16.43 -10.56
CA LEU A 115 13.02 16.29 -9.11
C LEU A 115 14.34 15.85 -8.46
N ALA A 116 15.01 14.86 -9.06
CA ALA A 116 16.28 14.34 -8.56
C ALA A 116 17.36 15.44 -8.54
N VAL A 117 17.48 16.20 -9.61
CA VAL A 117 18.46 17.32 -9.72
C VAL A 117 18.23 18.38 -8.65
N ILE A 118 16.97 18.77 -8.43
CA ILE A 118 16.63 19.78 -7.42
C ILE A 118 16.90 19.25 -6.00
N SER A 119 16.48 18.02 -5.71
CA SER A 119 16.65 17.41 -4.39
C SER A 119 18.12 17.21 -4.00
N GLY A 120 18.97 16.80 -4.95
CA GLY A 120 20.41 16.68 -4.73
C GLY A 120 21.04 18.03 -4.39
N THR A 121 20.74 19.05 -5.19
CA THR A 121 21.26 20.41 -4.98
C THR A 121 20.86 20.97 -3.62
N VAL A 122 19.58 20.88 -3.24
CA VAL A 122 19.08 21.39 -1.95
C VAL A 122 19.68 20.64 -0.77
N SER A 123 19.85 19.32 -0.88
CA SER A 123 20.42 18.49 0.18
C SER A 123 21.89 18.84 0.45
N GLU A 124 22.66 19.15 -0.60
CA GLU A 124 24.04 19.59 -0.46
C GLU A 124 24.13 20.95 0.27
N PHE A 125 23.28 21.92 -0.09
CA PHE A 125 23.25 23.21 0.61
C PHE A 125 22.91 23.08 2.10
N ILE A 126 21.96 22.23 2.46
CA ILE A 126 21.59 22.00 3.88
C ILE A 126 22.71 21.28 4.63
N SER A 127 23.34 20.30 3.99
CA SER A 127 24.49 19.57 4.56
C SER A 127 25.66 20.50 4.85
N MET A 128 25.98 21.41 3.92
CA MET A 128 27.03 22.41 4.09
C MET A 128 26.76 23.38 5.25
N GLY A 129 25.51 23.81 5.43
CA GLY A 129 25.14 24.72 6.52
C GLY A 129 25.22 24.08 7.91
N ASN A 130 24.90 22.80 8.03
CA ASN A 130 24.92 22.08 9.30
C ASN A 130 26.35 21.79 9.82
N LEU A 131 27.35 21.83 8.95
CA LEU A 131 28.75 21.60 9.32
C LEU A 131 29.42 22.83 9.97
N TRP A 132 28.82 24.02 9.90
CA TRP A 132 29.38 25.25 10.49
C TRP A 132 28.78 25.58 11.88
N LEU A 133 27.64 24.99 12.22
CA LEU A 133 26.91 25.23 13.47
C LEU A 133 27.13 24.15 14.55
N GLY A 134 28.06 23.21 14.33
CA GLY A 134 28.43 22.13 15.25
C GLY A 134 29.86 22.24 15.76
#